data_AF-A0A022RYS1-F1
#
_entry.id   AF-A0A022RYS1-F1
#
_cell.length_a   1.000
_cell.length_b   1.000
_cell.length_c   1.000
_cell.angle_alpha   90.00
_cell.angle_beta   90.00
_cell.angle_gamma   90.00
#
_symmetry.space_group_name_H-M   'P 1'
#
loop_
_entity.id
_entity.type
_entity.pdbx_description
1 polymer ?
#
loop_
_entity_poly.entity_id
_entity_poly.type
_entity_poly.pdbx_seq_one_letter_code
_entity_poly.pdbx_strand_id
1 'polypeptide(L)'
;YVLAIAILSAFYTGLQTWRQVYELSTAREILSRHKTAMIDFFGDQIVAYLLISAASSAVPLTNRMREGADNIFTDSSASAISMEFFAFFSLSLSSLISVYKLSNQTYI
;
A
#
# COMPACT_ATOMS: atom_id res chain seq x y z
N TYR A 1 -2.32 13.69 -9.22
CA TYR A 1 -3.08 12.54 -8.65
C TYR A 1 -2.18 11.62 -7.83
N VAL A 2 -0.86 11.55 -8.10
CA VAL A 2 0.16 10.89 -7.27
C VAL A 2 0.01 11.21 -5.78
N LEU A 3 -0.02 12.50 -5.40
CA LEU A 3 -0.24 12.92 -4.01
C LEU A 3 -1.56 12.38 -3.41
N ALA A 4 -2.64 12.39 -4.18
CA ALA A 4 -3.93 11.88 -3.72
C ALA A 4 -3.86 10.37 -3.46
N ILE A 5 -3.18 9.62 -4.33
CA ILE A 5 -2.93 8.19 -4.14
C ILE A 5 -2.09 7.94 -2.89
N ALA A 6 -1.03 8.72 -2.66
CA ALA A 6 -0.19 8.60 -1.46
C ALA A 6 -0.98 8.87 -0.15
N ILE A 7 -1.87 9.88 -0.15
CA ILE A 7 -2.74 10.17 1.00
C ILE A 7 -3.73 9.03 1.22
N LEU A 8 -4.39 8.56 0.16
CA LEU A 8 -5.33 7.44 0.23
C LEU A 8 -4.65 6.16 0.72
N SER A 9 -3.45 5.86 0.22
CA SER A 9 -2.69 4.69 0.65
C SER A 9 -2.29 4.78 2.12
N ALA A 10 -1.83 5.95 2.58
CA ALA A 10 -1.47 6.16 3.98
C ALA A 10 -2.69 6.04 4.91
N PHE A 11 -3.84 6.55 4.49
CA PHE A 11 -5.07 6.44 5.26
C PHE A 11 -5.57 4.99 5.33
N TYR A 12 -5.55 4.28 4.20
CA TYR A 12 -5.92 2.87 4.14
C TYR A 12 -5.00 2.00 5.01
N THR A 13 -3.67 2.09 4.84
CA THR A 13 -2.72 1.29 5.63
C THR A 13 -2.75 1.65 7.11
N GLY A 14 -2.96 2.93 7.44
CA GLY A 14 -3.16 3.38 8.81
C GLY A 14 -4.38 2.72 9.46
N LEU A 15 -5.52 2.74 8.78
CA LEU A 15 -6.75 2.11 9.28
C LEU A 15 -6.62 0.58 9.38
N GLN A 16 -5.99 -0.04 8.37
CA GLN A 16 -5.73 -1.48 8.36
C GLN A 16 -4.84 -1.89 9.54
N THR A 17 -3.72 -1.19 9.74
CA THR A 17 -2.77 -1.47 10.83
C THR A 17 -3.41 -1.22 12.19
N TRP A 18 -4.16 -0.12 12.34
CA TRP A 18 -4.91 0.17 13.56
C TRP A 18 -5.87 -0.97 13.93
N ARG A 19 -6.65 -1.45 12.96
CA ARG A 19 -7.57 -2.58 13.17
C ARG A 19 -6.81 -3.84 13.59
N GLN A 20 -5.74 -4.18 12.89
CA GLN A 20 -4.92 -5.37 13.20
C GLN A 20 -4.31 -5.28 14.60
N VAL A 21 -3.77 -4.12 15.00
CA VAL A 21 -3.23 -3.89 16.35
C VAL A 21 -4.33 -4.01 17.40
N TYR A 22 -5.51 -3.44 17.15
CA TYR A 22 -6.64 -3.53 18.08
C TYR A 22 -7.12 -4.97 18.29
N GLU A 23 -7.23 -5.76 17.21
CA GLU A 23 -7.60 -7.18 17.28
C GLU A 23 -6.56 -8.00 18.04
N LEU A 24 -5.26 -7.74 17.81
CA LEU A 24 -4.16 -8.39 18.54
C LEU A 24 -4.15 -8.01 20.02
N SER A 25 -4.40 -6.74 20.36
CA SER A 25 -4.44 -6.27 21.75
C SER A 25 -5.66 -6.78 22.52
N THR A 26 -6.81 -6.90 21.87
CA THR A 26 -8.07 -7.25 22.54
C THR A 26 -8.36 -8.75 22.51
N ALA A 27 -7.62 -9.53 21.69
CA ALA A 27 -7.88 -10.94 21.39
C ALA A 27 -9.35 -11.23 20.98
N ARG A 28 -10.05 -10.20 20.51
CA ARG A 28 -11.42 -10.26 19.99
C ARG A 28 -11.36 -10.03 18.50
N GLU A 29 -11.87 -11.00 17.74
CA GLU A 29 -12.11 -10.82 16.31
C GLU A 29 -13.29 -9.84 16.12
N ILE A 30 -13.03 -8.65 15.58
CA ILE A 30 -14.09 -7.68 15.23
C ILE A 30 -14.94 -8.23 14.07
N LEU A 31 -14.27 -8.90 13.13
CA LEU A 31 -14.86 -9.50 11.95
C LEU A 31 -14.38 -10.95 11.83
N SER A 32 -15.17 -11.81 11.18
CA SER A 32 -14.73 -13.18 10.95
C SER A 32 -13.44 -13.20 10.15
N ARG A 33 -12.50 -14.05 10.56
CA ARG A 33 -11.16 -14.18 9.96
C ARG A 33 -11.17 -14.28 8.44
N HIS A 34 -12.16 -14.96 7.87
CA HIS A 34 -12.35 -15.09 6.42
C HIS A 34 -12.75 -13.77 5.74
N LYS A 35 -13.71 -13.03 6.31
CA LYS A 35 -14.14 -11.74 5.76
C LYS A 35 -13.03 -10.70 5.87
N THR A 36 -12.29 -10.68 6.98
CA THR A 36 -11.13 -9.79 7.17
C THR A 36 -10.04 -10.09 6.13
N ALA A 37 -9.68 -11.36 5.94
CA ALA A 37 -8.68 -11.76 4.95
C ALA A 37 -9.10 -11.38 3.51
N MET A 38 -10.38 -11.47 3.18
CA MET A 38 -10.90 -11.08 1.88
C MET A 38 -10.82 -9.55 1.67
N ILE A 39 -11.22 -8.76 2.67
CA ILE A 39 -11.13 -7.29 2.63
C ILE A 39 -9.68 -6.84 2.50
N ASP A 40 -8.78 -7.41 3.32
CA ASP A 40 -7.35 -7.10 3.26
C ASP A 40 -6.75 -7.47 1.91
N PHE A 41 -7.09 -8.63 1.36
CA PHE A 41 -6.60 -9.03 0.05
C PHE A 41 -6.98 -8.05 -1.07
N PHE A 42 -8.27 -7.72 -1.20
CA PHE A 42 -8.72 -6.81 -2.26
C PHE A 42 -8.24 -5.38 -2.03
N GLY A 43 -8.28 -4.89 -0.79
CA GLY A 43 -7.82 -3.56 -0.45
C GLY A 43 -6.33 -3.39 -0.73
N ASP A 44 -5.51 -4.36 -0.32
CA ASP A 44 -4.06 -4.33 -0.53
C ASP A 44 -3.72 -4.36 -2.01
N GLN A 45 -4.43 -5.18 -2.82
CA GLN A 45 -4.23 -5.20 -4.27
C GLN A 45 -4.62 -3.88 -4.96
N ILE A 46 -5.77 -3.30 -4.60
CA ILE A 46 -6.22 -2.04 -5.18
C ILE A 46 -5.22 -0.92 -4.88
N VAL A 47 -4.79 -0.81 -3.62
CA VAL A 47 -3.85 0.25 -3.21
C VAL A 47 -2.47 0.02 -3.81
N ALA A 48 -1.99 -1.23 -3.88
CA ALA A 48 -0.75 -1.56 -4.57
C ALA A 48 -0.81 -1.16 -6.06
N TYR A 49 -1.91 -1.45 -6.75
CA TYR A 49 -2.09 -1.06 -8.15
C TYR A 49 -2.08 0.47 -8.34
N LEU A 50 -2.74 1.20 -7.42
CA LEU A 50 -2.72 2.66 -7.45
C LEU A 50 -1.31 3.21 -7.24
N LEU A 51 -0.55 2.69 -6.27
CA LEU A 51 0.81 3.13 -5.98
C LEU A 51 1.75 2.91 -7.17
N ILE A 52 1.73 1.73 -7.78
CA ILE A 52 2.58 1.47 -8.95
C ILE A 52 2.18 2.33 -10.15
N SER A 53 0.87 2.58 -10.33
CA SER A 53 0.37 3.49 -11.35
C SER A 53 0.80 4.94 -11.11
N ALA A 54 0.79 5.40 -9.85
CA ALA A 54 1.26 6.72 -9.46
C ALA A 54 2.76 6.87 -9.73
N ALA A 55 3.56 5.92 -9.24
CA ALA A 55 5.01 5.87 -9.41
C ALA A 55 5.39 5.88 -10.90
N SER A 56 4.68 5.11 -11.73
CA SER A 56 4.91 5.07 -13.19
C SER A 56 4.74 6.42 -13.87
N SER A 57 3.91 7.32 -13.34
CA SER A 57 3.76 8.68 -13.89
C SER A 57 4.68 9.69 -13.20
N ALA A 58 5.03 9.47 -11.94
CA ALA A 58 5.92 10.33 -11.17
C ALA A 58 7.39 10.22 -11.65
N VAL A 59 7.85 9.01 -12.01
CA VAL A 59 9.23 8.76 -12.45
C VAL A 59 9.62 9.56 -13.70
N PRO A 60 8.91 9.46 -14.85
CA PRO A 60 9.27 10.24 -16.04
C PRO A 60 9.15 11.75 -15.81
N LEU A 61 8.14 12.17 -15.04
CA LEU A 61 7.94 13.59 -14.73
C LEU A 61 9.11 14.15 -13.93
N THR A 62 9.56 13.43 -12.90
CA THR A 62 10.68 13.84 -12.05
C THR A 62 11.99 13.85 -12.83
N ASN A 63 12.24 12.84 -13.67
CA ASN A 63 13.43 12.79 -14.50
C ASN A 63 13.49 13.98 -15.47
N ARG A 64 12.37 14.32 -16.11
CA ARG A 64 12.28 15.47 -17.01
C ARG A 64 12.45 16.81 -16.29
N MET A 65 12.03 16.93 -15.03
CA MET A 65 12.29 18.13 -14.22
C MET A 65 13.77 18.27 -13.87
N ARG A 66 14.44 17.15 -13.58
CA ARG A 66 15.87 17.10 -13.24
C ARG A 66 16.79 17.44 -14.42
N GLU A 67 16.36 17.17 -15.64
CA GLU A 67 17.06 17.64 -16.85
C GLU A 67 17.10 19.18 -16.95
N GLY A 68 16.08 19.87 -16.44
CA GLY A 68 16.01 21.33 -16.46
C GLY A 68 16.74 22.01 -15.30
N ALA A 69 16.67 21.44 -14.10
CA ALA A 69 17.41 21.87 -12.93
C ALA A 69 17.45 20.76 -11.88
N ASP A 70 18.65 20.40 -11.42
CA ASP A 70 18.81 19.50 -10.28
C ASP A 70 18.74 20.31 -8.98
N ASN A 71 17.74 20.02 -8.15
CA ASN A 71 17.47 20.78 -6.94
C ASN A 71 16.83 19.91 -5.84
N ILE A 72 16.71 20.46 -4.64
CA ILE A 72 16.15 19.75 -3.48
C ILE A 72 14.73 19.23 -3.71
N PHE A 73 13.97 19.85 -4.64
CA PHE A 73 12.63 19.40 -4.98
C PHE A 73 12.65 18.12 -5.82
N THR A 74 13.57 18.00 -6.79
CA THR A 74 13.72 16.77 -7.58
C THR A 74 14.25 15.62 -6.74
N ASP A 75 15.16 15.89 -5.80
CA ASP A 75 15.62 14.87 -4.83
C ASP A 75 14.50 14.41 -3.88
N SER A 76 13.70 15.36 -3.37
CA SER A 76 12.53 15.03 -2.55
C SER A 76 11.50 14.22 -3.34
N SER A 77 11.30 14.53 -4.62
CA SER A 77 10.41 13.78 -5.51
C SER A 77 10.93 12.36 -5.78
N ALA A 78 12.23 12.19 -6.01
CA ALA A 78 12.85 10.87 -6.16
C ALA A 78 12.75 10.01 -4.88
N SER A 79 12.91 10.64 -3.72
CA SER A 79 12.70 9.99 -2.41
C SER A 79 11.24 9.57 -2.22
N ALA A 80 10.28 10.44 -2.55
CA ALA A 80 8.84 10.13 -2.48
C ALA A 80 8.46 8.95 -3.38
N ILE A 81 8.95 8.94 -4.63
CA ILE A 81 8.78 7.81 -5.56
C ILE A 81 9.35 6.52 -4.97
N SER A 82 10.53 6.58 -4.36
CA SER A 82 11.14 5.41 -3.72
C SER A 82 10.27 4.87 -2.58
N MET A 83 9.63 5.74 -1.82
CA MET A 83 8.67 5.36 -0.78
C MET A 83 7.36 4.79 -1.35
N GLU A 84 6.89 5.26 -2.51
CA GLU A 84 5.75 4.64 -3.21
C GLU A 84 6.06 3.19 -3.62
N PHE A 85 7.25 2.93 -4.17
CA PHE A 85 7.70 1.56 -4.46
C PHE A 85 7.78 0.71 -3.20
N PHE A 86 8.35 1.24 -2.11
CA PHE A 86 8.41 0.53 -0.83
C PHE A 86 7.02 0.18 -0.30
N ALA A 87 6.08 1.12 -0.33
CA ALA A 87 4.69 0.90 0.07
C ALA A 87 4.02 -0.16 -0.82
N PHE A 88 4.26 -0.12 -2.14
CA PHE A 88 3.79 -1.13 -3.08
C PHE A 88 4.28 -2.54 -2.72
N PHE A 89 5.56 -2.70 -2.41
CA PHE A 89 6.12 -4.00 -2.02
C PHE A 89 5.52 -4.51 -0.70
N SER A 90 5.37 -3.63 0.28
CA SER A 90 4.77 -3.96 1.58
C SER A 90 3.32 -4.45 1.42
N LEU A 91 2.50 -3.72 0.66
CA LEU A 91 1.12 -4.08 0.39
C LEU A 91 1.00 -5.35 -0.46
N SER A 92 1.88 -5.52 -1.45
CA SER A 92 1.91 -6.75 -2.26
C SER A 92 2.17 -7.96 -1.39
N LEU A 93 3.14 -7.89 -0.47
CA LEU A 93 3.42 -8.96 0.48
C LEU A 93 2.26 -9.20 1.44
N SER A 94 1.64 -8.15 1.95
CA SER A 94 0.42 -8.24 2.77
C SER A 94 -0.71 -8.97 2.03
N SER A 95 -0.93 -8.64 0.74
CA SER A 95 -1.94 -9.30 -0.08
C SER A 95 -1.64 -10.81 -0.25
N LEU A 96 -0.37 -11.20 -0.42
CA LEU A 96 0.03 -12.61 -0.53
C LEU A 96 -0.26 -13.37 0.76
N ILE A 97 0.02 -12.76 1.92
CA ILE A 97 -0.29 -13.35 3.23
C ILE A 97 -1.81 -13.52 3.39
N SER A 98 -2.60 -12.51 2.99
CA SER A 98 -4.06 -12.57 3.05
C SER A 98 -4.64 -13.66 2.14
N VAL A 99 -4.12 -13.81 0.91
CA VAL A 99 -4.49 -14.90 0.01
C VAL A 99 -4.11 -16.27 0.56
N TYR A 100 -2.94 -16.40 1.18
CA TYR A 100 -2.52 -17.65 1.80
C TYR A 100 -3.46 -18.07 2.93
N LYS A 101 -3.85 -17.12 3.80
CA LYS A 101 -4.86 -17.35 4.85
C LYS A 101 -6.21 -17.79 4.27
N LEU A 102 -6.64 -17.14 3.19
CA LEU A 102 -7.90 -17.45 2.50
C LEU A 102 -7.89 -18.86 1.88
N SER A 103 -6.80 -19.22 1.21
CA SER A 103 -6.61 -20.53 0.59
C SER A 103 -6.63 -21.65 1.62
N ASN A 104 -5.94 -21.48 2.75
CA ASN A 104 -5.89 -22.51 3.81
C ASN A 104 -7.19 -22.63 4.61
N GLN A 105 -7.96 -21.54 4.77
CA GLN A 105 -9.28 -21.63 5.43
C GLN A 105 -10.34 -22.34 4.58
N THR A 106 -10.14 -22.45 3.27
CA THR A 106 -11.09 -23.14 2.37
C THR A 106 -10.92 -24.66 2.40
N TYR A 107 -9.81 -25.15 2.98
CA TYR A 107 -9.43 -26.57 3.00
C TYR A 107 -9.86 -27.32 4.29
N ILE A 108 -10.59 -26.66 5.19
CA ILE A 108 -11.08 -27.19 6.48
C ILE A 108 -12.60 -27.07 6.52
#